data_AF-A0A1W9MYJ3-F1
#
_entry.id   AF-A0A1W9MYJ3-F1
#
_cell.length_a   1.000
_cell.length_b   1.000
_cell.length_c   1.000
_cell.angle_alpha   90.00
_cell.angle_beta   90.00
_cell.angle_gamma   90.00
#
_symmetry.space_group_name_H-M   'P 1'
#
loop_
_entity.id
_entity.type
_entity.pdbx_description
1 polymer ?
#
loop_
_entity_poly.entity_id
_entity_poly.type
_entity_poly.pdbx_seq_one_letter_code
_entity_poly.pdbx_strand_id
1 'polypeptide(L)'
;MYIGVIAEGKSDLAVIKNIIRGKFKNINYDIQYLQPELDYDETDLYDMTEAQFSNWELVKKACIEKKKFSDFFSVDEERYIILQIDTAEAELGNYNVRRPKKHNNSDYSEELRNNIIQRINEWSDNQFYDQLFYAVAVEETEAWVLTIYSDDKKDTCRFTDPKRELDRILNIRLGEKEKKILNYDEFKKFDELSRDFRKLKNLNRFMLLNQSLNLFCASLERLI
;
A
#
# COMPACT_ATOMS: atom_id res chain seq x y z
N MET A 1 7.77 18.97 -2.58
CA MET A 1 6.55 18.29 -3.06
C MET A 1 5.60 17.95 -1.91
N TYR A 2 4.31 17.78 -2.18
CA TYR A 2 3.34 17.16 -1.27
C TYR A 2 2.85 15.85 -1.85
N ILE A 3 2.66 14.85 -0.99
CA ILE A 3 2.25 13.51 -1.36
C ILE A 3 0.95 13.19 -0.64
N GLY A 4 -0.14 13.16 -1.39
CA GLY A 4 -1.42 12.64 -0.93
C GLY A 4 -1.38 11.11 -0.95
N VAL A 5 -1.96 10.46 0.07
CA VAL A 5 -2.08 8.99 0.10
C VAL A 5 -3.55 8.61 0.26
N ILE A 6 -4.03 7.78 -0.64
CA ILE A 6 -5.35 7.12 -0.58
C ILE A 6 -5.08 5.63 -0.54
N ALA A 7 -5.48 4.98 0.54
CA ALA A 7 -5.27 3.57 0.76
C ALA A 7 -6.58 2.89 1.18
N GLU A 8 -6.55 1.56 1.16
CA GLU A 8 -7.62 0.70 1.63
C GLU A 8 -7.78 0.78 3.15
N GLY A 9 -6.67 0.67 3.89
CA GLY A 9 -6.68 0.62 5.35
C GLY A 9 -5.64 1.51 6.02
N LYS A 10 -5.77 1.61 7.35
CA LYS A 10 -4.84 2.34 8.24
C LYS A 10 -3.44 1.67 8.26
N SER A 11 -3.37 0.34 8.14
CA SER A 11 -2.12 -0.42 8.05
C SER A 11 -1.31 -0.01 6.80
N ASP A 12 -1.97 0.09 5.66
CA ASP A 12 -1.37 0.47 4.37
C ASP A 12 -0.77 1.87 4.41
N LEU A 13 -1.50 2.85 4.97
CA LEU A 13 -1.01 4.21 5.16
C LEU A 13 0.32 4.23 5.92
N ALA A 14 0.41 3.45 7.00
CA ALA A 14 1.59 3.40 7.83
C ALA A 14 2.80 2.79 7.09
N VAL A 15 2.57 1.73 6.30
CA VAL A 15 3.62 1.10 5.48
C VAL A 15 4.10 2.05 4.38
N ILE A 16 3.19 2.67 3.63
CA ILE A 16 3.53 3.62 2.56
C ILE A 16 4.31 4.81 3.14
N LYS A 17 3.86 5.38 4.25
CA LYS A 17 4.56 6.46 4.96
C LYS A 17 6.01 6.09 5.28
N ASN A 18 6.25 4.86 5.75
CA ASN A 18 7.60 4.40 6.05
C ASN A 18 8.46 4.17 4.80
N ILE A 19 7.86 3.71 3.70
CA ILE A 19 8.53 3.59 2.39
C ILE A 19 8.92 4.97 1.85
N ILE A 20 7.99 5.94 1.84
CA ILE A 20 8.23 7.34 1.41
C ILE A 20 9.40 7.93 2.22
N ARG A 21 9.39 7.75 3.55
CA ARG A 21 10.48 8.18 4.43
C ARG A 21 11.84 7.59 4.05
N GLY A 22 11.85 6.33 3.62
CA GLY A 22 13.04 5.67 3.10
C GLY A 22 13.51 6.24 1.77
N LYS A 23 12.61 6.29 0.77
CA LYS A 23 12.93 6.72 -0.61
C LYS A 23 13.32 8.20 -0.70
N PHE A 24 12.62 9.07 0.01
CA PHE A 24 12.78 10.52 -0.10
C PHE A 24 13.57 11.13 1.07
N LYS A 25 14.44 10.35 1.72
CA LYS A 25 15.22 10.79 2.89
C LYS A 25 15.94 12.15 2.71
N ASN A 26 16.37 12.47 1.49
CA ASN A 26 17.13 13.69 1.17
C ASN A 26 16.33 14.72 0.37
N ILE A 27 15.00 14.56 0.29
CA ILE A 27 14.11 15.45 -0.46
C ILE A 27 13.10 16.05 0.52
N ASN A 28 12.72 17.31 0.30
CA ASN A 28 11.67 17.95 1.08
C ASN A 28 10.29 17.50 0.56
N TYR A 29 9.58 16.77 1.41
CA TYR A 29 8.22 16.33 1.15
C TYR A 29 7.34 16.46 2.40
N ASP A 30 6.04 16.54 2.18
CA ASP A 30 5.01 16.44 3.21
C ASP A 30 4.00 15.36 2.80
N ILE A 31 3.50 14.58 3.76
CA ILE A 31 2.56 13.48 3.51
C ILE A 31 1.19 13.89 4.07
N GLN A 32 0.17 13.85 3.22
CA GLN A 32 -1.22 14.07 3.60
C GLN A 32 -2.03 12.79 3.38
N TYR A 33 -2.67 12.27 4.43
CA TYR A 33 -3.56 11.13 4.30
C TYR A 33 -4.93 11.61 3.83
N LEU A 34 -5.27 11.30 2.58
CA LEU A 34 -6.54 11.66 1.97
C LEU A 34 -7.61 10.57 2.24
N GLN A 35 -7.18 9.33 2.51
CA GLN A 35 -8.04 8.21 2.91
C GLN A 35 -7.24 7.01 3.43
N PRO A 36 -7.71 6.30 4.47
CA PRO A 36 -8.73 6.74 5.42
C PRO A 36 -8.24 7.93 6.26
N GLU A 37 -9.17 8.68 6.85
CA GLU A 37 -8.82 9.72 7.82
C GLU A 37 -8.38 9.06 9.14
N LEU A 38 -7.30 9.56 9.73
CA LEU A 38 -6.73 8.97 10.96
C LEU A 38 -7.41 9.47 12.23
N ASP A 39 -8.04 10.65 12.17
CA ASP A 39 -8.59 11.36 13.34
C ASP A 39 -9.98 10.85 13.76
N TYR A 40 -10.59 9.92 13.01
CA TYR A 40 -11.79 9.21 13.46
C TYR A 40 -11.39 8.12 14.47
N ASP A 41 -11.80 8.36 15.71
CA ASP A 41 -11.63 7.46 16.86
C ASP A 41 -12.47 6.19 16.66
N GLU A 42 -12.06 5.06 17.26
CA GLU A 42 -12.72 3.75 17.09
C GLU A 42 -14.21 3.73 17.50
N THR A 43 -14.69 4.78 18.17
CA THR A 43 -16.11 4.98 18.52
C THR A 43 -16.99 5.45 17.37
N ASP A 44 -16.44 5.98 16.27
CA ASP A 44 -17.21 6.34 15.07
C ASP A 44 -17.38 5.15 14.09
N LEU A 45 -16.64 4.06 14.32
CA LEU A 45 -16.74 2.80 13.56
C LEU A 45 -18.03 2.02 13.86
N TYR A 46 -18.78 2.36 14.92
CA TYR A 46 -20.03 1.69 15.25
C TYR A 46 -21.22 2.11 14.36
N ASP A 47 -21.17 3.31 13.76
CA ASP A 47 -22.26 3.86 12.92
C ASP A 47 -21.96 3.80 11.41
N MET A 48 -20.73 3.50 11.01
CA MET A 48 -20.42 3.12 9.63
C MET A 48 -20.35 1.61 9.59
N THR A 49 -21.40 0.96 9.07
CA THR A 49 -21.35 -0.47 8.78
C THR A 49 -20.06 -0.79 8.02
N GLU A 50 -19.10 -1.48 8.67
CA GLU A 50 -18.00 -2.21 8.02
C GLU A 50 -18.54 -3.14 6.90
N ALA A 51 -19.86 -3.38 6.88
CA ALA A 51 -20.58 -4.27 6.00
C ALA A 51 -21.14 -3.68 4.68
N GLN A 52 -20.85 -2.43 4.26
CA GLN A 52 -21.47 -1.90 3.02
C GLN A 52 -20.55 -1.55 1.85
N PHE A 53 -19.23 -1.42 2.03
CA PHE A 53 -18.30 -1.25 0.92
C PHE A 53 -16.97 -1.94 1.25
N SER A 54 -16.53 -2.89 0.43
CA SER A 54 -15.14 -3.40 0.51
C SER A 54 -14.16 -2.24 0.35
N ASN A 55 -12.98 -2.30 0.97
CA ASN A 55 -11.99 -1.20 0.95
C ASN A 55 -11.59 -0.78 -0.47
N TRP A 56 -11.61 -1.73 -1.43
CA TRP A 56 -11.51 -1.49 -2.86
C TRP A 56 -12.56 -0.51 -3.42
N GLU A 57 -13.83 -0.64 -3.05
CA GLU A 57 -14.90 0.26 -3.51
C GLU A 57 -14.65 1.69 -3.01
N LEU A 58 -14.04 1.88 -1.84
CA LEU A 58 -13.70 3.21 -1.33
C LEU A 58 -12.61 3.88 -2.18
N VAL A 59 -11.56 3.14 -2.55
CA VAL A 59 -10.50 3.67 -3.44
C VAL A 59 -11.06 3.94 -4.83
N LYS A 60 -11.86 3.03 -5.38
CA LYS A 60 -12.55 3.19 -6.65
C LYS A 60 -13.49 4.39 -6.65
N LYS A 61 -14.29 4.57 -5.60
CA LYS A 61 -15.17 5.73 -5.43
C LYS A 61 -14.36 7.03 -5.42
N ALA A 62 -13.23 7.07 -4.72
CA ALA A 62 -12.34 8.23 -4.75
C ALA A 62 -11.83 8.54 -6.17
N CYS A 63 -11.50 7.50 -6.95
CA CYS A 63 -11.07 7.63 -8.35
C CYS A 63 -12.19 8.11 -9.28
N ILE A 64 -13.43 7.65 -9.08
CA ILE A 64 -14.60 8.04 -9.91
C ILE A 64 -15.06 9.45 -9.58
N GLU A 65 -15.24 9.76 -8.28
CA GLU A 65 -15.73 11.06 -7.84
C GLU A 65 -14.70 12.16 -8.02
N LYS A 66 -13.39 11.82 -7.95
CA LYS A 66 -12.24 12.73 -8.15
C LYS A 66 -12.22 13.97 -7.26
N LYS A 67 -13.14 14.08 -6.30
CA LYS A 67 -13.25 15.22 -5.39
C LYS A 67 -11.97 15.37 -4.57
N LYS A 68 -11.51 14.28 -3.94
CA LYS A 68 -10.25 14.26 -3.18
C LYS A 68 -9.04 14.66 -4.03
N PHE A 69 -9.03 14.29 -5.31
CA PHE A 69 -7.93 14.60 -6.22
C PHE A 69 -7.96 16.08 -6.56
N SER A 70 -9.13 16.59 -6.96
CA SER A 70 -9.35 17.99 -7.32
C SER A 70 -9.06 18.93 -6.15
N ASP A 71 -9.54 18.59 -4.96
CA ASP A 71 -9.29 19.36 -3.75
C ASP A 71 -7.79 19.39 -3.42
N PHE A 72 -7.10 18.25 -3.47
CA PHE A 72 -5.67 18.16 -3.19
C PHE A 72 -4.81 18.89 -4.23
N PHE A 73 -5.17 18.82 -5.51
CA PHE A 73 -4.45 19.46 -6.62
C PHE A 73 -4.86 20.92 -6.88
N SER A 74 -5.83 21.46 -6.14
CA SER A 74 -6.29 22.86 -6.31
C SER A 74 -5.26 23.90 -5.87
N VAL A 75 -4.24 23.49 -5.12
CA VAL A 75 -3.15 24.34 -4.63
C VAL A 75 -1.98 24.31 -5.61
N ASP A 76 -1.47 25.50 -5.97
CA ASP A 76 -0.36 25.69 -6.91
C ASP A 76 0.99 25.31 -6.30
N GLU A 77 1.20 24.02 -6.11
CA GLU A 77 2.43 23.40 -5.60
C GLU A 77 2.70 22.08 -6.32
N GLU A 78 3.92 21.57 -6.22
CA GLU A 78 4.27 20.25 -6.75
C GLU A 78 3.62 19.15 -5.91
N ARG A 79 2.60 18.48 -6.47
CA ARG A 79 1.71 17.58 -5.75
C ARG A 79 1.51 16.27 -6.51
N TYR A 80 1.54 15.17 -5.75
CA TYR A 80 1.36 13.81 -6.27
C TYR A 80 0.42 13.02 -5.36
N ILE A 81 -0.32 12.07 -5.91
CA ILE A 81 -1.13 11.13 -5.12
C ILE A 81 -0.59 9.71 -5.31
N ILE A 82 -0.41 9.00 -4.21
CA ILE A 82 -0.19 7.56 -4.18
C ILE A 82 -1.51 6.88 -3.87
N LEU A 83 -1.96 6.03 -4.80
CA LEU A 83 -3.11 5.14 -4.63
C LEU A 83 -2.58 3.76 -4.23
N GLN A 84 -2.97 3.29 -3.05
CA GLN A 84 -2.70 1.93 -2.61
C GLN A 84 -3.92 1.06 -2.78
N ILE A 85 -3.67 -0.12 -3.34
CA ILE A 85 -4.62 -1.21 -3.51
C ILE A 85 -3.85 -2.51 -3.28
N ASP A 86 -4.41 -3.42 -2.49
CA ASP A 86 -3.97 -4.81 -2.46
C ASP A 86 -4.71 -5.62 -3.53
N THR A 87 -4.28 -6.85 -3.79
CA THR A 87 -4.88 -7.62 -4.89
C THR A 87 -5.63 -8.85 -4.44
N ALA A 88 -5.67 -9.17 -3.15
CA ALA A 88 -6.33 -10.36 -2.61
C ALA A 88 -7.78 -10.45 -3.10
N GLU A 89 -8.45 -9.31 -3.18
CA GLU A 89 -9.84 -9.18 -3.62
C GLU A 89 -10.00 -8.69 -5.07
N ALA A 90 -8.92 -8.65 -5.87
CA ALA A 90 -8.94 -8.06 -7.22
C ALA A 90 -9.93 -8.71 -8.20
N GLU A 91 -10.29 -9.99 -7.99
CA GLU A 91 -11.28 -10.71 -8.79
C GLU A 91 -12.69 -10.68 -8.18
N LEU A 92 -12.86 -10.20 -6.94
CA LEU A 92 -14.17 -10.11 -6.30
C LEU A 92 -14.99 -8.97 -6.92
N GLY A 93 -16.28 -9.17 -7.13
CA GLY A 93 -17.18 -8.13 -7.64
C GLY A 93 -16.97 -7.73 -9.10
N ASN A 94 -17.50 -6.55 -9.47
CA ASN A 94 -17.52 -6.03 -10.84
C ASN A 94 -16.26 -5.19 -11.18
N TYR A 95 -15.13 -5.44 -10.53
CA TYR A 95 -13.90 -4.68 -10.77
C TYR A 95 -13.23 -5.00 -12.11
N ASN A 96 -13.67 -6.04 -12.81
CA ASN A 96 -13.15 -6.61 -14.06
C ASN A 96 -11.62 -6.53 -14.22
N VAL A 97 -10.86 -6.81 -13.16
CA VAL A 97 -9.41 -6.96 -13.25
C VAL A 97 -9.11 -8.40 -13.64
N ARG A 98 -8.30 -8.59 -14.68
CA ARG A 98 -7.86 -9.91 -15.10
C ARG A 98 -6.66 -10.33 -14.25
N ARG A 99 -6.78 -11.39 -13.45
CA ARG A 99 -5.62 -11.96 -12.76
C ARG A 99 -4.82 -12.87 -13.70
N PRO A 100 -3.50 -12.67 -13.86
CA PRO A 100 -2.67 -13.58 -14.62
C PRO A 100 -2.52 -14.92 -13.90
N LYS A 101 -2.13 -15.97 -14.62
CA LYS A 101 -1.83 -17.26 -14.00
C LYS A 101 -0.52 -17.16 -13.23
N LYS A 102 -0.53 -17.53 -11.95
CA LYS A 102 0.65 -17.48 -11.07
C LYS A 102 1.67 -18.60 -11.33
N HIS A 103 1.20 -19.78 -11.77
CA HIS A 103 2.07 -20.94 -11.96
C HIS A 103 3.05 -20.74 -13.13
N ASN A 104 4.35 -20.90 -12.86
CA ASN A 104 5.46 -20.73 -13.81
C ASN A 104 5.46 -19.37 -14.55
N ASN A 105 4.96 -18.32 -13.89
CA ASN A 105 4.95 -16.97 -14.44
C ASN A 105 5.83 -16.06 -13.57
N SER A 106 7.03 -15.74 -14.06
CA SER A 106 7.96 -14.80 -13.40
C SER A 106 7.45 -13.36 -13.41
N ASP A 107 6.55 -13.05 -14.32
CA ASP A 107 6.07 -11.70 -14.59
C ASP A 107 4.70 -11.46 -13.94
N TYR A 108 4.20 -12.45 -13.19
CA TYR A 108 2.90 -12.45 -12.53
C TYR A 108 2.60 -11.15 -11.77
N SER A 109 3.56 -10.68 -10.96
CA SER A 109 3.36 -9.47 -10.16
C SER A 109 3.29 -8.21 -11.02
N GLU A 110 4.07 -8.15 -12.10
CA GLU A 110 4.11 -7.02 -13.02
C GLU A 110 2.85 -6.97 -13.90
N GLU A 111 2.46 -8.12 -14.47
CA GLU A 111 1.22 -8.25 -15.24
C GLU A 111 -0.01 -7.88 -14.39
N LEU A 112 -0.10 -8.40 -13.16
CA LEU A 112 -1.20 -8.09 -12.26
C LEU A 112 -1.20 -6.60 -11.90
N ARG A 113 -0.05 -6.03 -11.54
CA ARG A 113 0.09 -4.60 -11.26
C ARG A 113 -0.39 -3.75 -12.44
N ASN A 114 0.01 -4.09 -13.66
CA ASN A 114 -0.38 -3.34 -14.85
C ASN A 114 -1.89 -3.41 -15.12
N ASN A 115 -2.51 -4.58 -14.92
CA ASN A 115 -3.96 -4.73 -15.06
C ASN A 115 -4.73 -3.89 -14.02
N ILE A 116 -4.22 -3.79 -12.79
CA ILE A 116 -4.78 -2.94 -11.73
C ILE A 116 -4.64 -1.45 -12.10
N ILE A 117 -3.45 -1.02 -12.51
CA ILE A 117 -3.19 0.37 -12.88
C ILE A 117 -4.06 0.81 -14.05
N GLN A 118 -4.20 -0.04 -15.07
CA GLN A 118 -5.10 0.22 -16.18
C GLN A 118 -6.53 0.48 -15.67
N ARG A 119 -7.02 -0.37 -14.77
CA ARG A 119 -8.37 -0.24 -14.23
C ARG A 119 -8.55 1.03 -13.37
N ILE A 120 -7.57 1.38 -12.54
CA ILE A 120 -7.61 2.63 -11.75
C ILE A 120 -7.63 3.86 -12.69
N ASN A 121 -6.87 3.81 -13.78
CA ASN A 121 -6.86 4.89 -14.78
C ASN A 121 -8.18 4.98 -15.54
N GLU A 122 -8.82 3.86 -15.86
CA GLU A 122 -10.18 3.85 -16.40
C GLU A 122 -11.18 4.51 -15.43
N TRP A 123 -11.08 4.27 -14.12
CA TRP A 123 -11.97 4.89 -13.12
C TRP A 123 -11.79 6.41 -13.00
N SER A 124 -10.60 6.92 -13.24
CA SER A 124 -10.30 8.36 -13.19
C SER A 124 -10.47 9.07 -14.53
N ASP A 125 -10.98 8.38 -15.56
CA ASP A 125 -11.03 8.84 -16.95
C ASP A 125 -9.65 9.26 -17.50
N ASN A 126 -8.58 8.59 -17.05
CA ASN A 126 -7.18 8.88 -17.35
C ASN A 126 -6.74 10.31 -16.97
N GLN A 127 -7.47 10.97 -16.07
CA GLN A 127 -7.07 12.27 -15.53
C GLN A 127 -5.95 12.10 -14.50
N PHE A 128 -5.13 13.14 -14.34
CA PHE A 128 -4.04 13.19 -13.35
C PHE A 128 -2.94 12.13 -13.55
N TYR A 129 -2.88 11.45 -14.70
CA TYR A 129 -1.99 10.31 -14.93
C TYR A 129 -0.52 10.59 -14.55
N ASP A 130 0.01 11.76 -14.90
CA ASP A 130 1.40 12.15 -14.58
C ASP A 130 1.63 12.46 -13.09
N GLN A 131 0.55 12.65 -12.33
CA GLN A 131 0.56 12.99 -10.90
C GLN A 131 0.19 11.79 -10.01
N LEU A 132 -0.23 10.66 -10.59
CA LEU A 132 -0.63 9.46 -9.87
C LEU A 132 0.50 8.41 -9.82
N PHE A 133 0.67 7.81 -8.66
CA PHE A 133 1.56 6.69 -8.41
C PHE A 133 0.77 5.55 -7.75
N TYR A 134 1.15 4.31 -8.05
CA TYR A 134 0.35 3.14 -7.68
C TYR A 134 1.17 2.18 -6.81
N ALA A 135 0.77 2.11 -5.55
CA ALA A 135 1.26 1.20 -4.54
C ALA A 135 0.42 -0.10 -4.57
N VAL A 136 0.59 -0.90 -5.62
CA VAL A 136 -0.16 -2.17 -5.77
C VAL A 136 0.55 -3.28 -5.02
N ALA A 137 -0.02 -3.73 -3.90
CA ALA A 137 0.50 -4.85 -3.13
C ALA A 137 -0.02 -6.18 -3.70
N VAL A 138 0.88 -7.08 -4.11
CA VAL A 138 0.47 -8.39 -4.60
C VAL A 138 0.04 -9.27 -3.44
N GLU A 139 -1.16 -9.84 -3.57
CA GLU A 139 -2.02 -10.33 -2.49
C GLU A 139 -2.34 -9.24 -1.45
N GLU A 140 -1.45 -8.94 -0.51
CA GLU A 140 -1.71 -8.03 0.62
C GLU A 140 -0.46 -7.20 0.97
N THR A 141 -0.63 -6.04 1.61
CA THR A 141 0.51 -5.18 2.04
C THR A 141 1.43 -5.88 3.05
N GLU A 142 0.90 -6.84 3.81
CA GLU A 142 1.66 -7.72 4.70
C GLU A 142 2.77 -8.47 3.95
N ALA A 143 2.60 -8.76 2.65
CA ALA A 143 3.66 -9.34 1.83
C ALA A 143 4.90 -8.43 1.76
N TRP A 144 4.72 -7.10 1.78
CA TRP A 144 5.84 -6.17 1.86
C TRP A 144 6.50 -6.26 3.22
N VAL A 145 5.72 -6.18 4.31
CA VAL A 145 6.24 -6.21 5.69
C VAL A 145 6.97 -7.53 5.99
N LEU A 146 6.53 -8.65 5.41
CA LEU A 146 7.19 -9.95 5.53
C LEU A 146 8.66 -9.92 5.12
N THR A 147 9.08 -9.05 4.21
CA THR A 147 10.49 -8.91 3.81
C THR A 147 11.42 -8.53 4.96
N ILE A 148 10.88 -7.92 6.02
CA ILE A 148 11.62 -7.50 7.22
C ILE A 148 11.87 -8.68 8.15
N TYR A 149 10.89 -9.59 8.27
CA TYR A 149 10.87 -10.64 9.30
C TYR A 149 11.14 -12.06 8.75
N SER A 150 11.03 -12.25 7.44
CA SER A 150 11.34 -13.51 6.78
C SER A 150 12.85 -13.73 6.70
N ASP A 151 13.32 -14.87 7.21
CA ASP A 151 14.69 -15.35 6.96
C ASP A 151 14.85 -15.95 5.56
N ASP A 152 13.75 -16.23 4.88
CA ASP A 152 13.79 -16.74 3.51
C ASP A 152 14.15 -15.61 2.54
N LYS A 153 15.14 -15.87 1.68
CA LYS A 153 15.62 -14.93 0.65
C LYS A 153 14.81 -14.98 -0.64
N LYS A 154 13.75 -15.78 -0.68
CA LYS A 154 12.83 -15.88 -1.82
C LYS A 154 11.81 -14.74 -1.78
N ASP A 155 11.21 -14.50 -2.95
CA ASP A 155 10.17 -13.49 -3.12
C ASP A 155 8.95 -13.78 -2.23
N THR A 156 8.53 -12.79 -1.45
CA THR A 156 7.39 -12.84 -0.53
C THR A 156 6.03 -12.73 -1.24
N CYS A 157 5.96 -12.26 -2.49
CA CYS A 157 4.76 -12.31 -3.33
C CYS A 157 4.26 -13.75 -3.59
N ARG A 158 5.08 -14.77 -3.30
CA ARG A 158 4.69 -16.18 -3.44
C ARG A 158 3.58 -16.60 -2.46
N PHE A 159 3.48 -15.96 -1.30
CA PHE A 159 2.51 -16.34 -0.28
C PHE A 159 1.12 -15.97 -0.78
N THR A 160 0.18 -16.90 -0.71
CA THR A 160 -1.22 -16.68 -1.10
C THR A 160 -2.04 -16.05 0.03
N ASP A 161 -1.53 -16.08 1.26
CA ASP A 161 -2.12 -15.47 2.46
C ASP A 161 -0.97 -14.83 3.27
N PRO A 162 -0.44 -13.69 2.81
CA PRO A 162 0.65 -13.00 3.48
C PRO A 162 0.31 -12.56 4.91
N LYS A 163 -0.94 -12.17 5.18
CA LYS A 163 -1.38 -11.78 6.52
C LYS A 163 -1.22 -12.90 7.54
N ARG A 164 -1.73 -14.09 7.26
CA ARG A 164 -1.56 -15.25 8.15
C ARG A 164 -0.09 -15.63 8.32
N GLU A 165 0.70 -15.53 7.25
CA GLU A 165 2.13 -15.83 7.32
C GLU A 165 2.90 -14.80 8.15
N LEU A 166 2.56 -13.52 8.05
CA LEU A 166 3.13 -12.47 8.88
C LEU A 166 2.80 -12.70 10.34
N ASP A 167 1.53 -12.96 10.68
CA ASP A 167 1.12 -13.28 12.05
C ASP A 167 1.89 -14.48 12.62
N ARG A 168 2.04 -15.54 11.82
CA ARG A 168 2.83 -16.72 12.20
C ARG A 168 4.28 -16.36 12.50
N ILE A 169 4.92 -15.58 11.63
CA ILE A 169 6.33 -15.19 11.78
C ILE A 169 6.52 -14.25 12.97
N LEU A 170 5.64 -13.26 13.16
CA LEU A 170 5.71 -12.32 14.28
C LEU A 170 5.58 -13.04 15.63
N ASN A 171 4.68 -14.02 15.74
CA ASN A 171 4.54 -14.83 16.95
C ASN A 171 5.81 -15.60 17.33
N ILE A 172 6.64 -15.96 16.34
CA ILE A 172 7.91 -16.67 16.52
C ILE A 172 9.06 -15.69 16.79
N ARG A 173 9.09 -14.55 16.10
CA ARG A 173 10.23 -13.62 16.06
C ARG A 173 10.21 -12.58 17.16
N LEU A 174 9.04 -12.08 17.51
CA LEU A 174 8.91 -11.03 18.51
C LEU A 174 9.09 -11.64 19.91
N GLY A 175 9.99 -11.07 20.69
CA GLY A 175 10.09 -11.38 22.11
C GLY A 175 8.86 -10.90 22.87
N GLU A 176 8.66 -11.41 24.09
CA GLU A 176 7.50 -11.08 24.93
C GLU A 176 7.26 -9.57 25.13
N LYS A 177 8.35 -8.77 25.21
CA LYS A 177 8.25 -7.31 25.33
C LYS A 177 7.79 -6.64 24.04
N GLU A 178 8.15 -7.19 22.89
CA GLU A 178 7.88 -6.63 21.56
C GLU A 178 6.47 -6.99 21.08
N LYS A 179 5.92 -8.13 21.51
CA LYS A 179 4.54 -8.56 21.22
C LYS A 179 3.47 -7.53 21.63
N LYS A 180 3.79 -6.57 22.49
CA LYS A 180 2.92 -5.42 22.79
C LYS A 180 2.49 -4.65 21.54
N ILE A 181 3.32 -4.63 20.48
CA ILE A 181 3.01 -4.00 19.19
C ILE A 181 1.77 -4.63 18.55
N LEU A 182 1.51 -5.92 18.78
CA LEU A 182 0.37 -6.63 18.21
C LEU A 182 -0.98 -6.15 18.78
N ASN A 183 -0.97 -5.43 19.90
CA ASN A 183 -2.15 -4.86 20.55
C ASN A 183 -2.32 -3.35 20.23
N TYR A 184 -1.49 -2.78 19.36
CA TYR A 184 -1.68 -1.40 18.91
C TYR A 184 -2.79 -1.33 17.87
N ASP A 185 -3.37 -0.14 17.72
CA ASP A 185 -4.21 0.17 16.56
C ASP A 185 -3.45 -0.12 15.25
N GLU A 186 -4.17 -0.43 14.18
CA GLU A 186 -3.56 -0.92 12.94
C GLU A 186 -2.55 0.06 12.32
N PHE A 187 -2.79 1.38 12.41
CA PHE A 187 -1.81 2.36 11.92
C PHE A 187 -0.51 2.28 12.73
N LYS A 188 -0.60 2.36 14.06
CA LYS A 188 0.58 2.36 14.92
C LYS A 188 1.30 1.00 14.88
N LYS A 189 0.56 -0.11 14.86
CA LYS A 189 1.11 -1.46 14.70
C LYS A 189 1.95 -1.55 13.44
N PHE A 190 1.43 -1.15 12.28
CA PHE A 190 2.18 -1.22 11.03
C PHE A 190 3.24 -0.13 10.89
N ASP A 191 3.08 1.04 11.53
CA ASP A 191 4.14 2.07 11.60
C ASP A 191 5.38 1.54 12.32
N GLU A 192 5.18 0.71 13.36
CA GLU A 192 6.21 0.02 14.10
C GLU A 192 6.79 -1.17 13.32
N LEU A 193 5.92 -2.06 12.82
CA LEU A 193 6.34 -3.28 12.12
C LEU A 193 7.13 -2.99 10.84
N SER A 194 6.79 -1.91 10.14
CA SER A 194 7.43 -1.52 8.88
C SER A 194 8.49 -0.42 9.04
N ARG A 195 8.85 -0.05 10.28
CA ARG A 195 9.78 1.05 10.59
C ARG A 195 11.10 0.94 9.82
N ASP A 196 11.55 -0.27 9.56
CA ASP A 196 12.82 -0.54 8.90
C ASP A 196 12.85 -0.08 7.43
N PHE A 197 11.69 0.14 6.80
CA PHE A 197 11.60 0.81 5.49
C PHE A 197 12.04 2.27 5.50
N ARG A 198 12.03 2.96 6.65
CA ARG A 198 12.48 4.36 6.77
C ARG A 198 13.97 4.55 6.43
N LYS A 199 14.74 3.47 6.39
CA LYS A 199 16.17 3.50 6.04
C LYS A 199 16.33 3.02 4.60
N LEU A 200 16.73 3.91 3.69
CA LEU A 200 16.94 3.60 2.26
C LEU A 200 17.78 2.33 2.03
N LYS A 201 18.88 2.14 2.79
CA LYS A 201 19.71 0.94 2.69
C LYS A 201 18.94 -0.35 2.98
N ASN A 202 18.08 -0.33 4.00
CA ASN A 202 17.27 -1.49 4.37
C ASN A 202 16.16 -1.69 3.33
N LEU A 203 15.47 -0.61 2.94
CA LEU A 203 14.43 -0.65 1.90
C LEU A 203 14.96 -1.27 0.59
N ASN A 204 16.13 -0.86 0.12
CA ASN A 204 16.76 -1.45 -1.08
C ASN A 204 16.99 -2.95 -0.95
N ARG A 205 17.35 -3.45 0.24
CA ARG A 205 17.49 -4.91 0.48
C ARG A 205 16.14 -5.60 0.42
N PHE A 206 15.10 -5.00 0.98
CA PHE A 206 13.76 -5.57 1.04
C PHE A 206 13.05 -5.56 -0.32
N MET A 207 13.31 -4.56 -1.17
CA MET A 207 12.86 -4.54 -2.57
C MET A 207 13.33 -5.79 -3.33
N LEU A 208 14.51 -6.34 -3.02
CA LEU A 208 15.00 -7.58 -3.65
C LEU A 208 14.22 -8.84 -3.23
N LEU A 209 13.38 -8.75 -2.20
CA LEU A 209 12.62 -9.85 -1.62
C LEU A 209 11.11 -9.75 -1.90
N ASN A 210 10.67 -8.75 -2.65
CA ASN A 210 9.27 -8.59 -3.05
C ASN A 210 9.17 -7.80 -4.36
N GLN A 211 8.79 -8.49 -5.44
CA GLN A 211 8.69 -7.87 -6.77
C GLN A 211 7.71 -6.69 -6.79
N SER A 212 6.57 -6.77 -6.12
CA SER A 212 5.57 -5.69 -6.10
C SER A 212 6.04 -4.43 -5.34
N LEU A 213 6.74 -4.61 -4.22
CA LEU A 213 7.40 -3.52 -3.49
C LEU A 213 8.48 -2.87 -4.35
N ASN A 214 9.28 -3.67 -5.07
CA ASN A 214 10.29 -3.17 -5.99
C ASN A 214 9.68 -2.33 -7.11
N LEU A 215 8.63 -2.83 -7.76
CA LEU A 215 7.92 -2.12 -8.84
C LEU A 215 7.35 -0.78 -8.34
N PHE A 216 6.75 -0.76 -7.15
CA PHE A 216 6.29 0.50 -6.54
C PHE A 216 7.45 1.46 -6.28
N CYS A 217 8.49 1.01 -5.57
CA CYS A 217 9.62 1.86 -5.21
C CYS A 217 10.40 2.37 -6.43
N ALA A 218 10.54 1.57 -7.49
CA ALA A 218 11.13 1.98 -8.76
C ALA A 218 10.28 3.05 -9.45
N SER A 219 8.95 2.92 -9.41
CA SER A 219 8.07 3.93 -10.02
C SER A 219 8.23 5.32 -9.40
N LEU A 220 8.57 5.40 -8.11
CA LEU A 220 8.82 6.65 -7.36
C LEU A 220 10.14 7.33 -7.71
N GLU A 221 11.06 6.66 -8.43
CA GLU A 221 12.34 7.26 -8.82
C GLU A 221 12.18 8.44 -9.79
N ARG A 222 11.03 8.55 -10.44
CA ARG A 222 10.65 9.72 -11.25
C ARG A 222 10.51 11.01 -10.45
N LEU A 223 10.46 10.93 -9.12
CA LEU A 223 10.30 12.07 -8.20
C LEU A 223 11.60 12.46 -7.48
N ILE A 224 12.73 11.82 -7.82
CA ILE A 224 14.05 12.02 -7.18
C ILE A 224 14.96 12.73 -8.16
#